data_AF-A0A9D1RSC3-F1
#
_entry.id   AF-A0A9D1RSC3-F1
#
_cell.length_a   1.000
_cell.length_b   1.000
_cell.length_c   1.000
_cell.angle_alpha   90.00
_cell.angle_beta   90.00
_cell.angle_gamma   90.00
#
_symmetry.space_group_name_H-M   'P 1'
#
loop_
_entity.id
_entity.type
_entity.pdbx_description
1 polymer ?
#
loop_
_entity_poly.entity_id
_entity_poly.type
_entity_poly.pdbx_seq_one_letter_code
_entity_poly.pdbx_strand_id
1 'polypeptide(L)'
;MTAFSLAACSDDDSGDSSGGDSEETSSEPPADLSTVILGEEDAPEGYAYEGDTFESLAEEFDEMDPESEEELDELRETMGVLDWNPEECGELVNGQIEALIDDPNLFEGAVSSAYIIEDRGDLGDSVEDPMMLSSMGSYSVALFPGNKALEIPDADTCREATGSMETEGISMEMKMSVEDWDMEGVEVDGADDVIATKSTLTLSVDDSGGGMPMEQYGAYGTVNGVDVSVVSQGEADPAVVADLFAKQVEQLS
;
A
#
# COMPACT_ATOMS: atom_id res chain seq x y z
N MET A 1 11.34 -53.99 -37.01
CA MET A 1 10.24 -54.82 -36.46
C MET A 1 9.39 -53.85 -35.67
N THR A 2 8.13 -53.55 -35.93
CA THR A 2 7.07 -54.13 -36.77
C THR A 2 6.06 -53.00 -36.97
N ALA A 3 5.63 -52.76 -38.21
CA ALA A 3 4.36 -52.08 -38.47
C ALA A 3 3.23 -53.09 -38.32
N PHE A 4 2.07 -52.70 -37.80
CA PHE A 4 0.78 -53.29 -38.15
C PHE A 4 -0.34 -52.25 -38.04
N SER A 5 -1.30 -52.42 -38.92
CA SER A 5 -2.32 -51.49 -39.35
C SER A 5 -3.72 -52.05 -39.07
N LEU A 6 -4.69 -51.15 -38.93
CA LEU A 6 -6.16 -51.27 -39.14
C LEU A 6 -6.99 -52.20 -38.22
N ALA A 7 -8.00 -51.63 -37.56
CA ALA A 7 -9.41 -51.74 -37.99
C ALA A 7 -10.33 -50.80 -37.18
N ALA A 8 -11.38 -50.33 -37.85
CA ALA A 8 -12.44 -49.46 -37.37
C ALA A 8 -13.52 -50.19 -36.57
N CYS A 9 -14.25 -49.45 -35.73
CA CYS A 9 -15.67 -49.69 -35.42
C CYS A 9 -16.37 -48.32 -35.23
N SER A 10 -17.56 -48.24 -35.81
CA SER A 10 -18.44 -47.09 -35.93
C SER A 10 -19.37 -46.92 -34.71
N ASP A 11 -20.14 -45.83 -34.78
CA ASP A 11 -21.43 -45.51 -34.12
C ASP A 11 -21.30 -44.70 -32.81
N ASP A 12 -21.60 -43.40 -32.84
CA ASP A 12 -22.96 -42.81 -32.75
C ASP A 12 -23.41 -42.77 -31.28
N ASP A 13 -23.14 -41.66 -30.59
CA ASP A 13 -24.03 -41.21 -29.52
C ASP A 13 -23.96 -39.70 -29.32
N SER A 14 -25.13 -39.15 -29.05
CA SER A 14 -25.47 -37.74 -29.12
C SER A 14 -24.98 -37.03 -27.87
N GLY A 15 -24.13 -36.03 -28.03
CA GLY A 15 -23.71 -35.13 -26.96
C GLY A 15 -23.80 -33.70 -27.43
N ASP A 16 -25.01 -33.12 -27.32
CA ASP A 16 -25.22 -31.68 -27.34
C ASP A 16 -24.54 -31.10 -26.10
N SER A 17 -23.26 -30.77 -26.21
CA SER A 17 -22.60 -29.84 -25.30
C SER A 17 -22.70 -28.49 -25.94
N SER A 18 -23.77 -27.79 -25.55
CA SER A 18 -23.89 -26.36 -25.70
C SER A 18 -22.56 -25.71 -25.30
N GLY A 19 -21.95 -25.01 -26.26
CA GLY A 19 -20.88 -24.06 -25.96
C GLY A 19 -21.44 -23.03 -25.00
N GLY A 20 -21.17 -23.22 -23.72
CA GLY A 20 -21.11 -22.11 -22.79
C GLY A 20 -19.78 -21.44 -23.04
N ASP A 21 -19.77 -20.48 -23.97
CA ASP A 21 -18.90 -19.33 -23.83
C ASP A 21 -19.27 -18.73 -22.48
N SER A 22 -18.53 -19.11 -21.44
CA SER A 22 -18.42 -18.26 -20.27
C SER A 22 -17.76 -17.01 -20.78
N GLU A 23 -18.55 -15.96 -20.98
CA GLU A 23 -18.01 -14.61 -20.97
C GLU A 23 -17.18 -14.51 -19.68
N GLU A 24 -15.85 -14.52 -19.84
CA GLU A 24 -14.98 -13.92 -18.85
C GLU A 24 -15.47 -12.48 -18.74
N THR A 25 -16.33 -12.22 -17.76
CA THR A 25 -16.61 -10.88 -17.28
C THR A 25 -15.34 -10.39 -16.63
N SER A 26 -14.35 -10.04 -17.45
CA SER A 26 -13.30 -9.11 -17.07
C SER A 26 -14.01 -7.78 -16.97
N SER A 27 -14.42 -7.44 -15.74
CA SER A 27 -14.90 -6.12 -15.40
C SER A 27 -13.75 -5.16 -15.68
N GLU A 28 -13.96 -4.22 -16.60
CA GLU A 28 -12.96 -3.18 -16.86
C GLU A 28 -12.80 -2.33 -15.59
N PRO A 29 -11.59 -1.85 -15.27
CA PRO A 29 -11.38 -0.97 -14.12
C PRO A 29 -12.29 0.25 -14.23
N PRO A 30 -12.83 0.76 -13.10
CA PRO A 30 -13.63 1.97 -13.11
C PRO A 30 -12.85 3.11 -13.77
N ALA A 31 -13.53 3.87 -14.64
CA ALA A 31 -12.91 4.94 -15.39
C ALA A 31 -12.44 6.13 -14.51
N ASP A 32 -12.92 6.19 -13.26
CA ASP A 32 -12.60 7.22 -12.28
C ASP A 32 -12.60 6.62 -10.86
N LEU A 33 -11.41 6.41 -10.29
CA LEU A 33 -11.24 5.80 -8.97
C LEU A 33 -11.82 6.68 -7.85
N SER A 34 -11.93 8.00 -8.04
CA SER A 34 -12.49 8.93 -7.04
C SER A 34 -13.97 8.67 -6.75
N THR A 35 -14.67 7.97 -7.65
CA THR A 35 -16.09 7.64 -7.48
C THR A 35 -16.35 6.35 -6.71
N VAL A 36 -15.29 5.58 -6.46
CA VAL A 36 -15.34 4.23 -5.84
C VAL A 36 -14.40 4.08 -4.65
N ILE A 37 -13.68 5.14 -4.27
CA ILE A 37 -12.89 5.18 -3.02
C ILE A 37 -13.84 5.35 -1.82
N LEU A 38 -13.57 4.62 -0.74
CA LEU A 38 -14.28 4.80 0.54
C LEU A 38 -14.22 6.26 1.00
N GLY A 39 -15.35 6.84 1.44
CA GLY A 39 -15.46 8.26 1.76
C GLY A 39 -15.81 8.55 3.23
N GLU A 40 -16.26 9.77 3.52
CA GLU A 40 -16.64 10.21 4.88
C GLU A 40 -17.64 9.27 5.56
N GLU A 41 -18.58 8.67 4.81
CA GLU A 41 -19.60 7.76 5.35
C GLU A 41 -19.06 6.39 5.77
N ASP A 42 -17.83 6.04 5.35
CA ASP A 42 -17.16 4.78 5.65
C ASP A 42 -16.21 4.88 6.86
N ALA A 43 -16.08 6.08 7.45
CA ALA A 43 -15.18 6.34 8.56
C ALA A 43 -15.41 5.37 9.73
N PRO A 44 -14.34 4.72 10.26
CA PRO A 44 -14.44 3.88 11.45
C PRO A 44 -14.99 4.66 12.66
N GLU A 45 -15.64 3.97 13.59
CA GLU A 45 -16.16 4.60 14.81
C GLU A 45 -15.03 5.29 15.59
N GLY A 46 -15.18 6.58 15.86
CA GLY A 46 -14.18 7.38 16.56
C GLY A 46 -13.05 7.91 15.67
N TYR A 47 -13.19 7.84 14.34
CA TYR A 47 -12.25 8.41 13.37
C TYR A 47 -12.95 9.42 12.46
N ALA A 48 -12.27 10.54 12.19
CA ALA A 48 -12.67 11.57 11.24
C ALA A 48 -12.04 11.29 9.87
N TYR A 49 -12.79 11.61 8.81
CA TYR A 49 -12.28 11.59 7.44
C TYR A 49 -11.50 12.88 7.14
N GLU A 50 -10.30 12.73 6.57
CA GLU A 50 -9.40 13.85 6.26
C GLU A 50 -9.29 14.16 4.76
N GLY A 51 -9.90 13.35 3.88
CA GLY A 51 -9.88 13.58 2.44
C GLY A 51 -8.86 12.73 1.68
N ASP A 52 -8.64 13.14 0.42
CA ASP A 52 -7.65 12.57 -0.49
C ASP A 52 -6.25 13.13 -0.18
N THR A 53 -5.39 12.25 0.32
CA THR A 53 -4.01 12.59 0.67
C THR A 53 -3.09 12.65 -0.53
N PHE A 54 -3.42 11.98 -1.64
CA PHE A 54 -2.63 12.07 -2.87
C PHE A 54 -2.88 13.38 -3.60
N GLU A 55 -4.13 13.89 -3.60
CA GLU A 55 -4.41 15.23 -4.13
C GLU A 55 -3.62 16.29 -3.35
N SER A 56 -3.65 16.21 -2.01
CA SER A 56 -2.88 17.12 -1.15
C SER A 56 -1.37 17.04 -1.40
N LEU A 57 -0.84 15.82 -1.59
CA LEU A 57 0.57 15.60 -1.91
C LEU A 57 0.93 16.15 -3.30
N ALA A 58 0.09 15.92 -4.30
CA ALA A 58 0.29 16.40 -5.66
C ALA A 58 0.29 17.94 -5.72
N GLU A 59 -0.58 18.61 -4.96
CA GLU A 59 -0.56 20.08 -4.82
C GLU A 59 0.77 20.58 -4.25
N GLU A 60 1.34 19.89 -3.26
CA GLU A 60 2.64 20.24 -2.68
C GLU A 60 3.80 20.05 -3.67
N PHE A 61 3.76 18.99 -4.49
CA PHE A 61 4.74 18.77 -5.56
C PHE A 61 4.60 19.77 -6.71
N ASP A 62 3.38 20.18 -7.07
CA ASP A 62 3.13 21.19 -8.11
C ASP A 62 3.64 22.59 -7.71
N GLU A 63 3.77 22.86 -6.41
CA GLU A 63 4.35 24.11 -5.87
C GLU A 63 5.89 24.13 -5.89
N MET A 64 6.56 22.97 -6.04
CA MET A 64 8.02 22.89 -6.16
C MET A 64 8.50 23.17 -7.60
N ASP A 65 9.67 23.81 -7.75
CA ASP A 65 10.24 24.08 -9.07
C ASP A 65 10.98 22.83 -9.57
N PRO A 66 10.46 22.10 -10.59
CA PRO A 66 11.07 20.85 -11.05
C PRO A 66 12.43 21.05 -11.73
N GLU A 67 12.83 22.29 -12.04
CA GLU A 67 14.16 22.61 -12.57
C GLU A 67 15.19 22.95 -11.48
N SER A 68 14.78 22.98 -10.21
CA SER A 68 15.66 23.28 -9.08
C SER A 68 16.34 22.02 -8.56
N GLU A 69 17.53 21.72 -9.09
CA GLU A 69 18.38 20.61 -8.57
C GLU A 69 18.63 20.74 -7.05
N GLU A 70 18.67 21.96 -6.52
CA GLU A 70 18.89 22.22 -5.09
C GLU A 70 17.68 21.82 -4.22
N GLU A 71 16.44 22.08 -4.68
CA GLU A 71 15.22 21.68 -3.95
C GLU A 71 14.97 20.17 -4.05
N LEU A 72 15.27 19.56 -5.20
CA LEU A 72 15.15 18.10 -5.37
C LEU A 72 16.21 17.36 -4.54
N ASP A 73 17.43 17.88 -4.45
CA ASP A 73 18.47 17.29 -3.59
C ASP A 73 18.15 17.49 -2.11
N GLU A 74 17.59 18.64 -1.71
CA GLU A 74 17.12 18.88 -0.33
C GLU A 74 15.93 17.96 0.01
N LEU A 75 15.03 17.70 -0.93
CA LEU A 75 13.94 16.74 -0.77
C LEU A 75 14.46 15.29 -0.65
N ARG A 76 15.45 14.89 -1.46
CA ARG A 76 16.11 13.57 -1.33
C ARG A 76 16.81 13.43 0.02
N GLU A 77 17.48 14.48 0.48
CA GLU A 77 18.12 14.51 1.79
C GLU A 77 17.09 14.47 2.93
N THR A 78 15.93 15.12 2.77
CA THR A 78 14.84 15.19 3.76
C THR A 78 14.00 13.91 3.81
N MET A 79 13.61 13.35 2.65
CA MET A 79 12.89 12.07 2.54
C MET A 79 13.76 10.89 2.94
N GLY A 80 15.06 11.12 2.99
CA GLY A 80 15.96 10.26 3.73
C GLY A 80 16.27 8.99 2.98
N VAL A 81 17.17 9.08 2.01
CA VAL A 81 17.83 7.91 1.44
C VAL A 81 18.60 7.21 2.56
N LEU A 82 17.97 6.19 3.14
CA LEU A 82 18.57 5.38 4.19
C LEU A 82 19.53 4.40 3.52
N ASP A 83 20.67 4.15 4.18
CA ASP A 83 21.52 3.01 3.88
C ASP A 83 20.86 1.76 4.45
N TRP A 84 20.30 0.93 3.56
CA TRP A 84 19.54 -0.27 3.94
C TRP A 84 20.41 -1.53 3.97
N ASN A 85 20.08 -2.41 4.91
CA ASN A 85 20.56 -3.78 4.97
C ASN A 85 19.38 -4.74 5.15
N PRO A 86 19.13 -5.68 4.20
CA PRO A 86 19.90 -5.90 2.98
C PRO A 86 19.74 -4.76 1.95
N GLU A 87 20.78 -4.52 1.15
CA GLU A 87 20.85 -3.43 0.15
C GLU A 87 19.70 -3.48 -0.86
N GLU A 88 19.29 -4.69 -1.24
CA GLU A 88 18.15 -4.95 -2.12
C GLU A 88 16.85 -4.32 -1.58
N CYS A 89 16.68 -4.18 -0.26
CA CYS A 89 15.53 -3.46 0.31
C CYS A 89 15.63 -1.95 0.19
N GLY A 90 16.86 -1.42 0.11
CA GLY A 90 17.08 0.00 -0.13
C GLY A 90 16.84 0.39 -1.57
N GLU A 91 17.22 -0.45 -2.52
CA GLU A 91 16.84 -0.24 -3.93
C GLU A 91 15.31 -0.14 -4.09
N LEU A 92 14.54 -0.80 -3.22
CA LEU A 92 13.08 -0.70 -3.22
C LEU A 92 12.58 0.56 -2.56
N VAL A 93 12.88 0.75 -1.28
CA VAL A 93 12.33 1.89 -0.52
C VAL A 93 12.84 3.21 -1.10
N ASN A 94 14.14 3.30 -1.38
CA ASN A 94 14.73 4.50 -1.97
C ASN A 94 14.34 4.62 -3.45
N GLY A 95 14.21 3.52 -4.19
CA GLY A 95 13.77 3.55 -5.59
C GLY A 95 12.33 4.06 -5.75
N GLN A 96 11.43 3.77 -4.80
CA GLN A 96 10.08 4.32 -4.79
C GLN A 96 10.08 5.83 -4.53
N ILE A 97 10.94 6.29 -3.60
CA ILE A 97 11.13 7.72 -3.34
C ILE A 97 11.71 8.41 -4.57
N GLU A 98 12.75 7.85 -5.20
CA GLU A 98 13.33 8.38 -6.43
C GLU A 98 12.33 8.42 -7.57
N ALA A 99 11.52 7.37 -7.75
CA ALA A 99 10.48 7.34 -8.77
C ALA A 99 9.42 8.42 -8.55
N LEU A 100 9.04 8.67 -7.30
CA LEU A 100 8.12 9.75 -6.94
C LEU A 100 8.71 11.13 -7.24
N ILE A 101 10.00 11.33 -6.90
CA ILE A 101 10.71 12.59 -7.14
C ILE A 101 10.89 12.85 -8.64
N ASP A 102 11.23 11.81 -9.41
CA ASP A 102 11.54 11.92 -10.84
C ASP A 102 10.27 12.00 -11.73
N ASP A 103 9.14 11.46 -11.27
CA ASP A 103 7.84 11.58 -11.93
C ASP A 103 6.73 11.90 -10.91
N PRO A 104 6.43 13.18 -10.63
CA PRO A 104 5.34 13.56 -9.73
C PRO A 104 3.95 13.11 -10.24
N ASN A 105 3.84 12.70 -11.52
CA ASN A 105 2.62 12.12 -12.08
C ASN A 105 2.52 10.60 -11.84
N LEU A 106 3.39 10.00 -11.04
CA LEU A 106 3.32 8.58 -10.68
C LEU A 106 1.95 8.22 -10.09
N PHE A 107 1.36 9.16 -9.34
CA PHE A 107 0.01 9.03 -8.76
C PHE A 107 -1.10 9.57 -9.66
N GLU A 108 -0.84 9.95 -10.91
CA GLU A 108 -1.90 10.42 -11.80
C GLU A 108 -2.93 9.29 -12.02
N GLY A 109 -4.14 9.53 -11.51
CA GLY A 109 -5.26 8.59 -11.51
C GLY A 109 -5.37 7.74 -10.25
N ALA A 110 -4.40 7.78 -9.33
CA ALA A 110 -4.52 7.23 -8.00
C ALA A 110 -5.35 8.15 -7.11
N VAL A 111 -6.04 7.57 -6.13
CA VAL A 111 -6.84 8.29 -5.13
C VAL A 111 -6.64 7.65 -3.78
N SER A 112 -6.77 8.45 -2.72
CA SER A 112 -6.70 7.92 -1.36
C SER A 112 -7.80 8.49 -0.47
N SER A 113 -7.94 7.86 0.70
CA SER A 113 -8.79 8.29 1.78
C SER A 113 -8.08 8.04 3.10
N ALA A 114 -7.97 9.08 3.92
CA ALA A 114 -7.38 8.97 5.26
C ALA A 114 -8.43 9.16 6.35
N TYR A 115 -8.27 8.39 7.43
CA TYR A 115 -9.09 8.47 8.64
C TYR A 115 -8.19 8.62 9.87
N ILE A 116 -8.44 9.63 10.70
CA ILE A 116 -7.64 9.95 11.90
C ILE A 116 -8.54 9.98 13.13
N ILE A 117 -8.07 9.47 14.26
CA ILE A 117 -8.85 9.42 15.51
C ILE A 117 -9.46 10.80 15.92
N GLU A 118 -10.77 10.84 16.20
CA GLU A 118 -11.56 12.07 16.48
C GLU A 118 -11.28 12.69 17.84
N ASP A 119 -10.94 11.86 18.84
CA ASP A 119 -10.91 12.25 20.26
C ASP A 119 -9.61 12.98 20.61
N ARG A 120 -9.36 14.08 19.91
CA ARG A 120 -8.23 14.96 20.14
C ARG A 120 -8.56 15.98 21.23
N GLY A 121 -7.81 15.87 22.33
CA GLY A 121 -7.30 17.07 22.97
C GLY A 121 -6.55 17.93 21.92
N ASP A 122 -6.67 19.24 22.06
CA ASP A 122 -6.21 20.29 21.13
C ASP A 122 -5.07 19.86 20.19
N LEU A 123 -5.34 19.84 18.87
CA LEU A 123 -4.36 19.58 17.80
C LEU A 123 -3.09 20.43 17.96
N GLY A 124 -3.23 21.61 18.58
CA GLY A 124 -2.11 22.50 18.92
C GLY A 124 -1.03 21.85 19.79
N ASP A 125 -1.37 20.88 20.65
CA ASP A 125 -0.41 20.16 21.49
C ASP A 125 0.29 19.01 20.73
N SER A 126 -0.26 18.57 19.59
CA SER A 126 0.23 17.44 18.79
C SER A 126 1.31 17.84 17.78
N VAL A 127 1.33 19.11 17.37
CA VAL A 127 2.35 19.66 16.45
C VAL A 127 3.66 19.99 17.20
N GLU A 128 3.59 20.20 18.51
CA GLU A 128 4.78 20.46 19.34
C GLU A 128 5.59 19.20 19.68
N ASP A 129 5.02 18.01 19.49
CA ASP A 129 5.71 16.72 19.66
C ASP A 129 5.47 15.80 18.45
N PRO A 130 6.41 15.72 17.49
CA PRO A 130 6.29 14.82 16.34
C PRO A 130 6.20 13.34 16.74
N MET A 131 6.57 12.97 17.98
CA MET A 131 6.38 11.62 18.51
C MET A 131 4.96 11.33 18.97
N MET A 132 4.11 12.35 19.13
CA MET A 132 2.67 12.17 19.33
C MET A 132 1.99 11.74 18.02
N LEU A 133 2.41 12.28 16.88
CA LEU A 133 1.83 11.96 15.57
C LEU A 133 2.00 10.48 15.20
N SER A 134 3.14 9.88 15.51
CA SER A 134 3.42 8.46 15.24
C SER A 134 2.65 7.48 16.14
N SER A 135 2.15 7.95 17.29
CA SER A 135 1.33 7.13 18.20
C SER A 135 -0.16 7.18 17.88
N MET A 136 -0.59 8.15 17.07
CA MET A 136 -2.01 8.33 16.76
C MET A 136 -2.49 7.25 15.79
N GLY A 137 -3.56 6.56 16.20
CA GLY A 137 -4.28 5.65 15.32
C GLY A 137 -4.72 6.38 14.06
N SER A 138 -4.35 5.85 12.90
CA SER A 138 -4.83 6.30 11.59
C SER A 138 -5.02 5.12 10.65
N TYR A 139 -5.89 5.32 9.66
CA TYR A 139 -6.10 4.40 8.55
C TYR A 139 -5.98 5.16 7.23
N SER A 140 -5.40 4.50 6.23
CA SER A 140 -5.28 4.98 4.86
C SER A 140 -5.81 3.90 3.93
N VAL A 141 -6.67 4.29 2.99
CA VAL A 141 -7.11 3.47 1.86
C VAL A 141 -6.58 4.15 0.60
N ALA A 142 -5.91 3.42 -0.26
CA ALA A 142 -5.35 3.93 -1.50
C ALA A 142 -5.71 2.99 -2.66
N LEU A 143 -6.06 3.59 -3.80
CA LEU A 143 -6.34 2.90 -5.05
C LEU A 143 -5.38 3.36 -6.12
N PHE A 144 -4.73 2.40 -6.78
CA PHE A 144 -3.81 2.67 -7.88
C PHE A 144 -4.31 2.02 -9.18
N PRO A 145 -4.21 2.71 -10.33
CA PRO A 145 -4.40 2.06 -11.62
C PRO A 145 -3.37 0.93 -11.80
N GLY A 146 -3.79 -0.30 -12.10
CA GLY A 146 -2.93 -1.49 -12.12
C GLY A 146 -1.87 -1.57 -13.21
N ASN A 147 -1.65 -0.48 -13.96
CA ASN A 147 -0.52 -0.30 -14.85
C ASN A 147 0.58 0.61 -14.28
N LYS A 148 0.38 1.15 -13.06
CA LYS A 148 1.28 2.07 -12.37
C LYS A 148 1.68 1.61 -10.97
N ALA A 149 1.20 0.46 -10.49
CA ALA A 149 1.68 -0.08 -9.23
C ALA A 149 3.18 -0.35 -9.30
N LEU A 150 3.88 0.17 -8.28
CA LEU A 150 5.28 -0.12 -8.04
C LEU A 150 5.40 -1.63 -7.85
N GLU A 151 6.24 -2.30 -8.66
CA GLU A 151 6.52 -3.72 -8.48
C GLU A 151 7.09 -3.92 -7.06
N ILE A 152 6.28 -4.46 -6.15
CA ILE A 152 6.74 -4.90 -4.85
C ILE A 152 7.39 -6.26 -5.11
N PRO A 153 8.74 -6.40 -5.05
CA PRO A 153 9.36 -7.71 -5.22
C PRO A 153 8.99 -8.61 -4.06
N ASP A 154 9.38 -9.88 -4.18
CA ASP A 154 9.12 -10.92 -3.20
C ASP A 154 9.33 -10.43 -1.76
N ALA A 155 8.20 -10.22 -1.06
CA ALA A 155 8.12 -9.64 0.28
C ALA A 155 8.99 -10.39 1.29
N ASP A 156 9.31 -11.65 1.00
CA ASP A 156 10.19 -12.49 1.80
C ASP A 156 11.63 -11.95 1.91
N THR A 157 12.11 -11.22 0.90
CA THR A 157 13.48 -10.70 0.87
C THR A 157 13.69 -9.54 1.87
N CYS A 158 12.62 -8.79 2.15
CA CYS A 158 12.65 -7.59 3.00
C CYS A 158 11.89 -7.74 4.31
N ARG A 159 11.62 -8.97 4.75
CA ARG A 159 10.98 -9.25 6.05
C ARG A 159 11.75 -8.70 7.24
N GLU A 160 13.07 -8.56 7.14
CA GLU A 160 13.87 -7.86 8.15
C GLU A 160 14.83 -6.93 7.41
N ALA A 161 14.68 -5.62 7.64
CA ALA A 161 15.55 -4.63 7.06
C ALA A 161 15.96 -3.59 8.11
N THR A 162 17.16 -3.05 7.99
CA THR A 162 17.62 -1.92 8.80
C THR A 162 18.09 -0.82 7.87
N GLY A 163 17.42 0.32 7.90
CA GLY A 163 17.85 1.56 7.27
C GLY A 163 18.63 2.40 8.27
N SER A 164 19.69 3.06 7.84
CA SER A 164 20.45 3.99 8.68
C SER A 164 20.80 5.26 7.92
N MET A 165 20.86 6.38 8.62
CA MET A 165 21.27 7.66 8.05
C MET A 165 22.07 8.43 9.08
N GLU A 166 23.13 9.09 8.62
CA GLU A 166 23.89 10.07 9.40
C GLU A 166 23.79 11.43 8.71
N THR A 167 23.14 12.40 9.35
CA THR A 167 23.14 13.81 8.87
C THR A 167 23.48 14.76 10.01
N GLU A 168 24.35 15.73 9.76
CA GLU A 168 24.76 16.80 10.70
C GLU A 168 25.03 16.39 12.17
N GLY A 169 25.52 15.16 12.40
CA GLY A 169 25.81 14.63 13.73
C GLY A 169 24.62 13.98 14.45
N ILE A 170 23.49 13.81 13.76
CA ILE A 170 22.35 13.00 14.14
C ILE A 170 22.46 11.66 13.41
N SER A 171 22.51 10.57 14.18
CA SER A 171 22.41 9.21 13.66
C SER A 171 20.97 8.74 13.84
N MET A 172 20.36 8.31 12.74
CA MET A 172 19.04 7.67 12.71
C MET A 172 19.20 6.22 12.30
N GLU A 173 18.68 5.31 13.12
CA GLU A 173 18.53 3.90 12.76
C GLU A 173 17.05 3.54 12.72
N MET A 174 16.61 3.00 11.59
CA MET A 174 15.27 2.52 11.34
C MET A 174 15.32 1.01 11.19
N LYS A 175 14.76 0.27 12.15
CA LYS A 175 14.60 -1.19 12.04
C LYS A 175 13.18 -1.51 11.59
N MET A 176 13.06 -2.25 10.50
CA MET A 176 11.81 -2.73 9.96
C MET A 176 11.76 -4.26 10.05
N SER A 177 10.67 -4.79 10.60
CA SER A 177 10.33 -6.21 10.47
C SER A 177 8.93 -6.35 9.90
N VAL A 178 8.74 -7.22 8.91
CA VAL A 178 7.47 -7.51 8.25
C VAL A 178 7.13 -8.98 8.44
N GLU A 179 5.93 -9.24 8.95
CA GLU A 179 5.37 -10.57 9.16
C GLU A 179 4.04 -10.68 8.43
N ASP A 180 3.69 -11.88 7.95
CA ASP A 180 2.33 -12.10 7.47
C ASP A 180 1.40 -12.05 8.67
N TRP A 181 0.30 -11.30 8.54
CA TRP A 181 -0.79 -11.42 9.49
C TRP A 181 -1.88 -12.32 8.91
N ASP A 182 -2.75 -12.83 9.77
CA ASP A 182 -3.97 -13.47 9.31
C ASP A 182 -5.12 -12.47 9.50
N MET A 183 -5.89 -12.21 8.44
CA MET A 183 -7.13 -11.42 8.52
C MET A 183 -8.22 -12.30 9.15
N GLU A 184 -8.01 -12.74 10.40
CA GLU A 184 -8.83 -13.74 11.07
C GLU A 184 -10.33 -13.40 10.94
N GLY A 185 -11.07 -14.24 10.20
CA GLY A 185 -12.52 -14.12 10.04
C GLY A 185 -13.00 -13.24 8.89
N VAL A 186 -12.11 -12.71 8.04
CA VAL A 186 -12.45 -11.95 6.85
C VAL A 186 -12.11 -12.75 5.60
N GLU A 187 -13.15 -13.23 4.91
CA GLU A 187 -13.02 -13.79 3.55
C GLU A 187 -13.25 -12.66 2.55
N VAL A 188 -12.25 -12.40 1.71
CA VAL A 188 -12.32 -11.36 0.67
C VAL A 188 -12.49 -12.05 -0.68
N ASP A 189 -13.73 -12.14 -1.14
CA ASP A 189 -14.05 -12.60 -2.48
C ASP A 189 -13.87 -11.44 -3.48
N GLY A 190 -13.26 -11.71 -4.64
CA GLY A 190 -13.14 -10.72 -5.74
C GLY A 190 -11.81 -9.97 -5.83
N ALA A 191 -10.87 -10.24 -4.92
CA ALA A 191 -9.49 -9.72 -4.99
C ALA A 191 -8.49 -10.83 -5.32
N ASP A 192 -7.61 -10.55 -6.27
CA ASP A 192 -6.44 -11.37 -6.58
C ASP A 192 -5.24 -10.91 -5.75
N ASP A 193 -4.24 -11.79 -5.61
CA ASP A 193 -2.94 -11.49 -4.99
C ASP A 193 -3.02 -10.81 -3.61
N VAL A 194 -3.99 -11.24 -2.80
CA VAL A 194 -4.20 -10.67 -1.46
C VAL A 194 -3.03 -10.99 -0.54
N ILE A 195 -2.36 -9.94 -0.07
CA ILE A 195 -1.23 -10.00 0.87
C ILE A 195 -1.60 -9.15 2.08
N ALA A 196 -1.32 -9.65 3.27
CA ALA A 196 -1.61 -8.91 4.48
C ALA A 196 -0.46 -9.02 5.48
N THR A 197 0.01 -7.87 5.95
CA THR A 197 1.29 -7.73 6.63
C THR A 197 1.16 -6.97 7.93
N LYS A 198 1.93 -7.37 8.94
CA LYS A 198 2.29 -6.56 10.09
C LYS A 198 3.71 -6.06 9.91
N SER A 199 3.93 -4.75 9.87
CA SER A 199 5.26 -4.14 9.96
C SER A 199 5.49 -3.56 11.36
N THR A 200 6.72 -3.66 11.86
CA THR A 200 7.17 -2.94 13.06
C THR A 200 8.35 -2.07 12.68
N LEU A 201 8.22 -0.77 12.87
CA LEU A 201 9.25 0.22 12.62
C LEU A 201 9.80 0.74 13.95
N THR A 202 11.08 0.56 14.23
CA THR A 202 11.73 1.19 15.37
C THR A 202 12.66 2.28 14.87
N LEU A 203 12.29 3.54 15.14
CA LEU A 203 13.15 4.69 14.88
C LEU A 203 13.98 4.99 16.14
N SER A 204 15.30 5.04 15.99
CA SER A 204 16.23 5.42 17.05
C SER A 204 17.04 6.63 16.60
N VAL A 205 16.99 7.72 17.39
CA VAL A 205 17.77 8.95 17.16
C VAL A 205 18.76 9.13 18.32
N ASP A 206 20.04 9.27 18.01
CA ASP A 206 21.09 9.18 19.03
C ASP A 206 21.11 10.31 20.10
N ASP A 207 21.67 9.92 21.25
CA ASP A 207 21.71 10.47 22.63
C ASP A 207 20.48 10.20 23.54
N SER A 208 19.35 9.73 23.02
CA SER A 208 18.16 9.41 23.83
C SER A 208 17.99 7.93 24.21
N GLY A 209 18.61 7.01 23.45
CA GLY A 209 18.71 5.58 23.76
C GLY A 209 17.39 4.79 23.83
N GLY A 210 16.26 5.41 23.49
CA GLY A 210 14.95 4.78 23.46
C GLY A 210 14.30 4.95 22.10
N GLY A 211 14.40 3.94 21.23
CA GLY A 211 13.54 3.87 20.06
C GLY A 211 12.13 3.47 20.48
N MET A 212 11.11 4.08 19.87
CA MET A 212 9.72 3.67 20.06
C MET A 212 9.30 2.81 18.86
N PRO A 213 8.84 1.57 19.10
CA PRO A 213 8.29 0.76 18.03
C PRO A 213 6.96 1.36 17.59
N MET A 214 6.80 1.51 16.29
CA MET A 214 5.55 1.83 15.61
C MET A 214 5.09 0.55 14.92
N GLU A 215 3.92 0.06 15.29
CA GLU A 215 3.30 -1.05 14.58
C GLU A 215 2.44 -0.46 13.45
N GLN A 216 2.56 -1.08 12.28
CA GLN A 216 1.75 -0.78 11.12
C GLN A 216 1.21 -2.09 10.59
N TYR A 217 0.03 -2.00 10.02
CA TYR A 217 -0.72 -3.13 9.58
C TYR A 217 -1.29 -2.84 8.20
N GLY A 218 -1.17 -3.78 7.28
CA GLY A 218 -1.51 -3.57 5.87
C GLY A 218 -2.26 -4.74 5.27
N ALA A 219 -3.20 -4.44 4.38
CA ALA A 219 -3.86 -5.38 3.49
C ALA A 219 -3.79 -4.83 2.06
N TYR A 220 -3.34 -5.66 1.14
CA TYR A 220 -3.07 -5.31 -0.26
C TYR A 220 -3.68 -6.37 -1.17
N GLY A 221 -4.09 -5.99 -2.37
CA GLY A 221 -4.55 -6.91 -3.39
C GLY A 221 -5.02 -6.17 -4.64
N THR A 222 -5.37 -6.92 -5.68
CA THR A 222 -5.79 -6.35 -6.97
C THR A 222 -7.25 -6.73 -7.25
N VAL A 223 -8.09 -5.75 -7.61
CA VAL A 223 -9.49 -5.94 -7.98
C VAL A 223 -9.74 -5.32 -9.34
N ASN A 224 -10.15 -6.11 -10.34
CA ASN A 224 -10.46 -5.62 -11.69
C ASN A 224 -9.32 -4.76 -12.32
N GLY A 225 -8.06 -5.08 -11.99
CA GLY A 225 -6.90 -4.32 -12.45
C GLY A 225 -6.67 -2.98 -11.73
N VAL A 226 -7.24 -2.81 -10.54
CA VAL A 226 -6.96 -1.71 -9.60
C VAL A 226 -6.27 -2.31 -8.38
N ASP A 227 -5.13 -1.75 -8.00
CA ASP A 227 -4.42 -2.18 -6.80
C ASP A 227 -4.96 -1.42 -5.59
N VAL A 228 -5.40 -2.18 -4.61
CA VAL A 228 -6.00 -1.71 -3.36
C VAL A 228 -4.96 -1.85 -2.27
N SER A 229 -4.75 -0.78 -1.51
CA SER A 229 -3.90 -0.78 -0.31
C SER A 229 -4.67 -0.17 0.85
N VAL A 230 -4.80 -0.93 1.94
CA VAL A 230 -5.33 -0.42 3.20
C VAL A 230 -4.27 -0.59 4.26
N VAL A 231 -3.95 0.49 4.96
CA VAL A 231 -2.87 0.54 5.94
C VAL A 231 -3.37 1.21 7.21
N SER A 232 -2.93 0.74 8.37
CA SER A 232 -3.06 1.47 9.63
C SER A 232 -1.71 1.75 10.28
N GLN A 233 -1.65 2.85 11.03
CA GLN A 233 -0.48 3.24 11.82
C GLN A 233 -0.91 3.62 13.24
N GLY A 234 0.03 3.56 14.19
CA GLY A 234 -0.18 3.94 15.58
C GLY A 234 -1.01 2.92 16.35
N GLU A 235 -1.79 3.36 17.35
CA GLU A 235 -2.66 2.50 18.17
C GLU A 235 -3.95 2.05 17.44
N ALA A 236 -3.90 1.86 16.12
CA ALA A 236 -5.03 1.47 15.29
C ALA A 236 -5.38 -0.03 15.45
N ASP A 237 -6.69 -0.33 15.50
CA ASP A 237 -7.18 -1.72 15.56
C ASP A 237 -6.95 -2.43 14.21
N PRO A 238 -6.22 -3.56 14.19
CA PRO A 238 -5.95 -4.35 13.00
C PRO A 238 -7.23 -4.88 12.32
N ALA A 239 -8.31 -5.16 13.08
CA ALA A 239 -9.55 -5.67 12.53
C ALA A 239 -10.23 -4.66 11.57
N VAL A 240 -10.06 -3.37 11.83
CA VAL A 240 -10.61 -2.29 11.00
C VAL A 240 -9.92 -2.24 9.63
N VAL A 241 -8.63 -2.58 9.53
CA VAL A 241 -7.92 -2.67 8.24
C VAL A 241 -8.57 -3.73 7.36
N ALA A 242 -8.86 -4.90 7.92
CA ALA A 242 -9.49 -5.99 7.18
C ALA A 242 -10.93 -5.62 6.75
N ASP A 243 -11.70 -4.96 7.62
CA ASP A 243 -13.04 -4.46 7.30
C ASP A 243 -13.02 -3.40 6.18
N LEU A 244 -12.10 -2.42 6.26
CA LEU A 244 -11.94 -1.39 5.23
C LEU A 244 -11.49 -2.00 3.90
N PHE A 245 -10.57 -2.96 3.92
CA PHE A 245 -10.13 -3.67 2.72
C PHE A 245 -11.29 -4.44 2.07
N ALA A 246 -12.05 -5.22 2.85
CA ALA A 246 -13.21 -5.94 2.34
C ALA A 246 -14.27 -5.00 1.75
N LYS A 247 -14.57 -3.88 2.42
CA LYS A 247 -15.49 -2.86 1.89
C LYS A 247 -15.00 -2.26 0.56
N GLN A 248 -13.71 -1.94 0.47
CA GLN A 248 -13.15 -1.35 -0.74
C GLN A 248 -13.16 -2.33 -1.91
N VAL A 249 -12.91 -3.62 -1.65
CA VAL A 249 -13.04 -4.69 -2.64
C VAL A 249 -14.50 -4.83 -3.11
N GLU A 250 -15.47 -4.77 -2.20
CA GLU A 250 -16.90 -4.79 -2.56
C GLU A 250 -17.30 -3.60 -3.44
N GLN A 251 -16.76 -2.39 -3.21
CA GLN A 251 -17.05 -1.23 -4.05
C GLN A 251 -16.45 -1.33 -5.47
N LEU A 252 -15.36 -2.08 -5.62
CA LEU A 252 -14.66 -2.26 -6.90
C LEU A 252 -15.15 -3.47 -7.72
N SER A 253 -15.88 -4.40 -7.09
CA SER A 253 -16.37 -5.66 -7.69
C SER A 253 -17.72 -5.51 -8.37
#